data_AF-A0AAJ2GFE0-F1
#
_entry.id   AF-A0AAJ2GFE0-F1
#
_cell.length_a   1.000
_cell.length_b   1.000
_cell.length_c   1.000
_cell.angle_alpha   90.00
_cell.angle_beta   90.00
_cell.angle_gamma   90.00
#
_symmetry.space_group_name_H-M   'P 1'
#
loop_
_entity.id
_entity.type
_entity.pdbx_description
1 polymer ?
#
loop_
_entity_poly.entity_id
_entity_poly.type
_entity_poly.pdbx_seq_one_letter_code
_entity_poly.pdbx_strand_id
1 'polypeptide(L)'
;MTLQWRPTAPTRAERANPVLQLPALRALQDLDPDIRSRLRTLLLDLQRDARMRAHKCWVTHKPPMAAYWAAVGVYAGHLAKALR
;
A
#
# COMPACT_ATOMS: atom_id res chain seq x y z
N MET A 1 22.92 2.45 -24.21
CA MET A 1 21.95 1.36 -23.98
C MET A 1 20.63 1.97 -23.55
N THR A 2 19.84 2.46 -24.50
CA THR A 2 18.55 3.12 -24.27
C THR A 2 17.49 2.05 -24.00
N LEU A 3 17.11 1.87 -22.73
CA LEU A 3 15.92 1.09 -22.36
C LEU A 3 14.70 1.80 -22.95
N GLN A 4 14.20 1.29 -24.08
CA GLN A 4 12.94 1.73 -24.65
C GLN A 4 11.82 1.24 -23.72
N TRP A 5 11.44 2.08 -22.75
CA TRP A 5 10.29 1.87 -21.87
C TRP A 5 9.01 1.82 -22.71
N ARG A 6 8.55 0.62 -23.02
CA ARG A 6 7.19 0.36 -23.54
C ARG A 6 6.37 -0.25 -22.42
N PRO A 7 5.76 0.56 -21.52
CA PRO A 7 4.88 -0.01 -20.53
C PRO A 7 3.67 -0.56 -21.26
N THR A 8 3.41 -1.85 -21.12
CA THR A 8 2.05 -2.37 -21.32
C THR A 8 1.12 -1.56 -20.43
N ALA A 9 0.00 -1.08 -20.97
CA ALA A 9 -0.93 -0.27 -20.21
C ALA A 9 -1.39 -1.06 -18.96
N PRO A 10 -1.39 -0.43 -17.77
CA PRO A 10 -1.76 -1.12 -16.55
C PRO A 10 -3.22 -1.59 -16.62
N THR A 11 -3.45 -2.81 -16.15
CA THR A 11 -4.77 -3.41 -16.00
C THR A 11 -5.64 -2.56 -15.05
N ARG A 12 -6.96 -2.81 -15.07
CA ARG A 12 -7.88 -2.16 -14.13
C ARG A 12 -7.45 -2.36 -12.67
N ALA A 13 -6.95 -3.56 -12.33
CA ALA A 13 -6.48 -3.88 -10.98
C ALA A 13 -5.24 -3.08 -10.60
N GLU A 14 -4.26 -2.98 -11.51
CA GLU A 14 -3.02 -2.21 -11.30
C GLU A 14 -3.25 -0.70 -11.22
N ARG A 15 -4.27 -0.16 -11.90
CA ARG A 15 -4.69 1.25 -11.71
C ARG A 15 -5.31 1.49 -10.34
N ALA A 16 -6.08 0.52 -9.83
CA ALA A 16 -6.69 0.61 -8.50
C ALA A 16 -5.71 0.31 -7.36
N ASN A 17 -4.60 -0.38 -7.66
CA ASN A 17 -3.57 -0.73 -6.72
C ASN A 17 -2.18 -0.67 -7.38
N PRO A 18 -1.47 0.46 -7.29
CA PRO A 18 -0.20 0.65 -8.00
C PRO A 18 0.91 -0.28 -7.51
N VAL A 19 0.81 -0.84 -6.29
CA VAL A 19 1.84 -1.75 -5.76
C VAL A 19 1.90 -3.07 -6.54
N LEU A 20 0.84 -3.44 -7.27
CA LEU A 20 0.80 -4.62 -8.13
C LEU A 20 1.83 -4.56 -9.28
N GLN A 21 2.25 -3.35 -9.65
CA GLN A 21 3.25 -3.13 -10.70
C GLN A 21 4.69 -3.28 -10.17
N LEU A 22 4.89 -3.40 -8.85
CA LEU A 22 6.22 -3.57 -8.27
C LEU A 22 6.69 -5.02 -8.43
N PRO A 23 7.80 -5.30 -9.15
CA PRO A 23 8.30 -6.66 -9.30
C PRO A 23 8.61 -7.33 -7.96
N ALA A 24 9.09 -6.54 -6.99
CA ALA A 24 9.40 -6.98 -5.64
C ALA A 24 8.18 -7.47 -4.85
N LEU A 25 6.95 -7.13 -5.26
CA LEU A 25 5.73 -7.62 -4.61
C LEU A 25 5.61 -9.15 -4.70
N ARG A 26 6.16 -9.78 -5.75
CA ARG A 26 6.13 -11.23 -5.94
C ARG A 26 6.73 -11.97 -4.74
N ALA A 27 7.82 -11.46 -4.19
CA ALA A 27 8.46 -12.05 -3.01
C ALA A 27 7.53 -12.11 -1.78
N LEU A 28 6.59 -11.16 -1.64
CA LEU A 28 5.59 -11.19 -0.58
C LEU A 28 4.42 -12.14 -0.88
N GLN A 29 4.12 -12.37 -2.16
CA GLN A 29 3.09 -13.32 -2.59
C GLN A 29 3.58 -14.78 -2.49
N ASP A 30 4.88 -15.00 -2.61
CA ASP A 30 5.54 -16.30 -2.47
C ASP A 30 5.69 -16.75 -1.01
N LEU A 31 5.39 -15.88 -0.04
CA LEU A 31 5.37 -16.24 1.38
C LEU A 31 4.30 -17.31 1.66
N ASP A 32 4.59 -18.14 2.67
CA ASP A 32 3.65 -19.12 3.21
C ASP A 32 2.30 -18.47 3.53
N PRO A 33 1.17 -19.17 3.27
CA PRO A 33 -0.16 -18.60 3.46
C PRO A 33 -0.42 -18.06 4.88
N ASP A 34 0.10 -18.72 5.91
CA ASP A 34 -0.05 -18.26 7.30
C ASP A 34 0.70 -16.95 7.55
N ILE A 35 1.94 -16.84 7.04
CA ILE A 35 2.76 -15.60 7.15
C ILE A 35 2.07 -14.46 6.42
N ARG A 36 1.55 -14.74 5.21
CA ARG A 36 0.81 -13.77 4.41
C ARG A 36 -0.44 -13.26 5.14
N SER A 37 -1.18 -14.16 5.78
CA SER A 37 -2.36 -13.82 6.58
C SER A 37 -2.02 -12.94 7.79
N ARG A 38 -0.94 -13.27 8.52
CA ARG A 38 -0.44 -12.46 9.65
C ARG A 38 0.01 -11.07 9.20
N LEU A 39 0.80 -11.01 8.12
CA LEU A 39 1.27 -9.75 7.55
C LEU A 39 0.10 -8.88 7.06
N ARG A 40 -0.87 -9.49 6.38
CA ARG A 40 -2.11 -8.82 5.98
C ARG A 40 -2.85 -8.21 7.17
N THR A 41 -2.96 -8.96 8.27
CA THR A 41 -3.62 -8.49 9.50
C THR A 41 -2.90 -7.28 10.08
N LEU A 42 -1.58 -7.36 10.22
CA LEU A 42 -0.74 -6.25 10.68
C LEU A 42 -0.90 -5.00 9.79
N LEU A 43 -0.92 -5.17 8.47
CA LEU A 43 -1.09 -4.05 7.52
C LEU A 43 -2.47 -3.40 7.62
N LEU A 44 -3.52 -4.17 7.90
CA LEU A 44 -4.87 -3.62 8.12
C LEU A 44 -4.93 -2.84 9.43
N ASP A 45 -4.26 -3.29 10.48
CA ASP A 45 -4.17 -2.55 11.74
C ASP A 45 -3.35 -1.27 11.58
N LEU A 46 -2.22 -1.32 10.85
CA LEU A 46 -1.46 -0.13 10.49
C LEU A 46 -2.31 0.87 9.68
N GLN A 47 -3.13 0.39 8.74
CA GLN A 47 -4.05 1.25 8.00
C GLN A 47 -5.03 1.97 8.92
N ARG A 48 -5.60 1.26 9.91
CA ARG A 48 -6.55 1.85 10.87
C ARG A 48 -5.87 2.92 11.72
N ASP A 49 -4.71 2.61 12.30
CA ASP A 49 -3.92 3.56 13.10
C ASP A 49 -3.51 4.79 12.29
N ALA A 50 -3.01 4.59 11.06
CA ALA A 50 -2.62 5.67 10.18
C ALA A 50 -3.81 6.60 9.84
N ARG A 51 -5.01 6.07 9.62
CA ARG A 51 -6.21 6.90 9.40
C ARG A 51 -6.58 7.73 10.62
N MET A 52 -6.52 7.15 11.82
CA MET A 52 -6.78 7.88 13.07
C MET A 52 -5.76 9.01 13.27
N ARG A 53 -4.48 8.74 13.00
CA ARG A 53 -3.41 9.76 13.09
C ARG A 53 -3.57 10.85 12.03
N ALA A 54 -3.91 10.49 10.80
CA ALA A 54 -4.18 11.45 9.73
C ALA A 54 -5.31 12.41 10.14
N HIS A 55 -6.42 11.87 10.66
CA HIS A 55 -7.53 12.67 11.16
C HIS A 55 -7.09 13.56 12.33
N LYS A 56 -6.36 13.01 13.31
CA LYS A 56 -5.81 13.80 14.44
C LYS A 56 -4.93 14.95 13.95
N CYS A 57 -4.03 14.71 13.00
CA CYS A 57 -3.17 15.74 12.43
C CYS A 57 -3.98 16.79 11.68
N TRP A 58 -5.04 16.39 10.97
CA TRP A 58 -5.94 17.31 10.29
C TRP A 58 -6.63 18.25 11.28
N VAL A 59 -7.29 17.71 12.31
CA VAL A 59 -8.02 18.52 13.31
C VAL A 59 -7.10 19.39 14.18
N THR A 60 -5.82 19.00 14.30
CA THR A 60 -4.81 19.79 15.04
C THR A 60 -3.99 20.73 14.15
N HIS A 61 -4.45 21.00 12.92
CA HIS A 61 -3.82 21.93 11.98
C HIS A 61 -2.37 21.57 11.61
N LYS A 62 -2.11 20.28 11.39
CA LYS A 62 -0.81 19.75 10.92
C LYS A 62 -0.93 19.10 9.53
N PRO A 63 -1.16 19.88 8.46
CA PRO A 63 -1.48 19.34 7.13
C PRO A 63 -0.42 18.40 6.54
N PRO A 64 0.90 18.70 6.61
CA PRO A 64 1.91 17.77 6.08
C PRO A 64 1.89 16.40 6.77
N MET A 65 1.68 16.38 8.09
CA MET A 65 1.59 15.14 8.85
C MET A 65 0.28 14.39 8.56
N ALA A 66 -0.82 15.12 8.35
CA ALA A 66 -2.07 14.50 7.94
C ALA A 66 -1.92 13.79 6.58
N ALA A 67 -1.28 14.44 5.61
CA ALA A 67 -0.99 13.87 4.29
C ALA A 67 -0.04 12.66 4.39
N TYR A 68 1.02 12.75 5.19
CA TYR A 68 1.93 11.63 5.46
C TYR A 68 1.18 10.41 5.98
N TRP A 69 0.41 10.57 7.07
CA TRP A 69 -0.34 9.45 7.65
C TRP A 69 -1.44 8.92 6.71
N ALA A 70 -2.07 9.78 5.92
CA ALA A 70 -3.02 9.34 4.90
C ALA A 70 -2.33 8.46 3.84
N ALA A 71 -1.15 8.85 3.35
CA ALA A 71 -0.38 8.07 2.40
C ALA A 71 0.04 6.70 3.00
N VAL A 72 0.52 6.67 4.24
CA VAL A 72 0.82 5.43 4.97
C VAL A 72 -0.40 4.51 4.99
N GLY A 73 -1.58 5.03 5.34
CA GLY A 73 -2.81 4.24 5.39
C GLY A 73 -3.26 3.70 4.02
N VAL A 74 -3.05 4.46 2.95
CA VAL A 74 -3.33 4.04 1.56
C VAL A 74 -2.40 2.89 1.16
N TYR A 75 -1.09 3.05 1.32
CA TYR A 75 -0.11 2.02 0.93
C TYR A 75 -0.21 0.75 1.77
N ALA A 76 -0.46 0.87 3.08
CA ALA A 76 -0.73 -0.30 3.92
C ALA A 76 -1.95 -1.10 3.43
N GLY A 77 -3.02 -0.40 3.02
CA GLY A 77 -4.20 -1.03 2.42
C GLY A 77 -3.95 -1.68 1.07
N HIS A 78 -3.17 -1.03 0.22
CA HIS A 78 -2.75 -1.56 -1.07
C HIS A 78 -1.94 -2.85 -0.92
N LEU A 79 -0.97 -2.88 -0.01
CA LEU A 79 -0.20 -4.06 0.32
C LEU A 79 -1.09 -5.16 0.91
N ALA A 80 -1.95 -4.84 1.88
CA ALA A 80 -2.87 -5.81 2.46
C ALA A 80 -3.77 -6.48 1.40
N LYS A 81 -4.30 -5.70 0.45
CA LYS A 81 -5.12 -6.21 -0.67
C LYS A 81 -4.32 -7.12 -1.61
N ALA A 82 -3.05 -6.81 -1.85
CA ALA A 82 -2.18 -7.61 -2.71
C ALA A 82 -1.82 -8.98 -2.09
N LEU A 83 -1.91 -9.10 -0.76
CA LEU A 83 -1.69 -10.33 0.00
C LEU A 83 -2.96 -11.17 0.24
N ARG A 84 -4.07 -10.87 -0.46
CA ARG A 84 -5.31 -11.66 -0.36
C ARG A 84 -5.15 -13.05 -0.96
#